data_AF-A0A382RR04-F1
#
_entry.id   AF-A0A382RR04-F1
#
_cell.length_a   1.000
_cell.length_b   1.000
_cell.length_c   1.000
_cell.angle_alpha   90.00
_cell.angle_beta   90.00
_cell.angle_gamma   90.00
#
_symmetry.space_group_name_H-M   'P 1'
#
loop_
_entity.id
_entity.type
_entity.pdbx_description
1 polymer ?
#
loop_
_entity_poly.entity_id
_entity_poly.type
_entity_poly.pdbx_seq_one_letter_code
_entity_poly.pdbx_strand_id
1 'polypeptide(L)'
;MMRTFFSITFCLLFNISFGQKLLIPMDQTQSDHLKAYGIAYWALKQGQNVDWLLNFRGGSFMVNHDNSIEWELKLRGIYYEFLDAGLLSEIFATIEENNMDMVLLEKLPKIAVYSPPDKQPWDDAVTLALTYAEIDYDVVFDDEVLAEKLKDYDWLHLHHEDFTGQYGKFYKNYHNAGWYKNMEIQFQATAHKHGFNTVHELKKKVALKIKEYVVNGGFIFA
;
A
#
# COMPACT_ATOMS: atom_id res chain seq x y z
N MET A 1 -23.65 -20.09 -69.85
CA MET A 1 -24.22 -19.46 -68.64
C MET A 1 -23.25 -19.73 -67.49
N MET A 2 -22.24 -18.87 -67.32
CA MET A 2 -21.15 -19.09 -66.36
C MET A 2 -21.38 -18.15 -65.17
N ARG A 3 -21.77 -18.73 -64.03
CA ARG A 3 -22.01 -17.99 -62.79
C ARG A 3 -20.66 -17.73 -62.13
N THR A 4 -20.17 -16.51 -62.24
CA THR A 4 -19.02 -16.02 -61.46
C THR A 4 -19.46 -15.85 -60.01
N PHE A 5 -18.99 -16.73 -59.13
CA PHE A 5 -19.11 -16.57 -57.68
C PHE A 5 -18.14 -15.48 -57.22
N PHE A 6 -18.67 -14.31 -56.89
CA PHE A 6 -17.90 -13.24 -56.23
C PHE A 6 -17.77 -13.61 -54.75
N SER A 7 -16.63 -14.16 -54.35
CA SER A 7 -16.33 -14.44 -52.94
C SER A 7 -15.92 -13.13 -52.27
N ILE A 8 -16.88 -12.46 -51.63
CA ILE A 8 -16.62 -11.27 -50.79
C ILE A 8 -15.95 -11.77 -49.50
N THR A 9 -14.62 -11.66 -49.46
CA THR A 9 -13.85 -11.89 -48.23
C THR A 9 -14.01 -10.65 -47.35
N PHE A 10 -14.84 -10.75 -46.32
CA PHE A 10 -15.03 -9.72 -45.30
C PHE A 10 -13.84 -9.76 -44.33
N CYS A 11 -12.80 -8.96 -44.60
CA CYS A 11 -11.72 -8.73 -43.64
C CYS A 11 -12.26 -7.91 -42.47
N LEU A 12 -12.54 -8.57 -41.34
CA LEU A 12 -12.71 -7.93 -40.05
C LEU A 12 -11.37 -7.30 -39.64
N LEU A 13 -11.21 -6.01 -39.90
CA LEU A 13 -10.17 -5.19 -39.29
C LEU A 13 -10.50 -5.06 -37.81
N PHE A 14 -9.95 -5.96 -36.99
CA PHE A 14 -9.86 -5.75 -35.57
C PHE A 14 -8.95 -4.54 -35.33
N ASN A 15 -9.57 -3.38 -35.09
CA ASN A 15 -8.85 -2.24 -34.55
C ASN A 15 -8.44 -2.61 -33.13
N ILE A 16 -7.20 -3.09 -32.97
CA ILE A 16 -6.55 -3.16 -31.67
C ILE A 16 -6.26 -1.70 -31.30
N SER A 17 -7.23 -1.06 -30.64
CA SER A 17 -7.01 0.24 -30.05
C SER A 17 -6.06 0.04 -28.89
N PHE A 18 -4.79 0.39 -29.06
CA PHE A 18 -3.91 0.58 -27.91
C PHE A 18 -4.49 1.73 -27.09
N GLY A 19 -4.90 1.43 -25.85
CA GLY A 19 -5.37 2.45 -24.93
C GLY A 19 -4.25 3.46 -24.72
N GLN A 20 -4.59 4.75 -24.81
CA GLN A 20 -3.69 5.81 -24.38
C GLN A 20 -3.28 5.54 -22.93
N LYS A 21 -2.03 5.83 -22.54
CA LYS A 21 -1.60 5.66 -21.15
C LYS A 21 -1.52 7.02 -20.45
N LEU A 22 -1.70 7.01 -19.14
CA LEU A 22 -1.41 8.14 -18.28
C LEU A 22 -0.14 7.85 -17.48
N LEU A 23 0.73 8.83 -17.37
CA LEU A 23 1.84 8.83 -16.44
C LEU A 23 1.48 9.69 -15.23
N ILE A 24 1.68 9.15 -14.04
CA ILE A 24 1.55 9.84 -12.76
C ILE A 24 2.97 9.96 -12.20
N PRO A 25 3.67 11.08 -12.47
CA PRO A 25 5.05 11.23 -12.03
C PRO A 25 5.12 11.34 -10.51
N MET A 26 6.24 10.88 -9.94
CA MET A 26 6.49 10.91 -8.49
C MET A 26 7.72 11.75 -8.13
N ASP A 27 8.25 12.49 -9.10
CA ASP A 27 9.29 13.50 -8.87
C ASP A 27 8.70 14.83 -8.35
N GLN A 28 9.47 15.91 -8.41
CA GLN A 28 9.08 17.22 -7.89
C GLN A 28 7.93 17.90 -8.67
N THR A 29 7.52 17.36 -9.82
CA THR A 29 6.39 17.89 -10.60
C THR A 29 5.04 17.50 -10.02
N GLN A 30 4.99 16.49 -9.15
CA GLN A 30 3.76 16.00 -8.57
C GLN A 30 3.18 16.99 -7.55
N SER A 31 1.89 17.30 -7.71
CA SER A 31 1.14 18.20 -6.84
C SER A 31 0.86 17.60 -5.46
N ASP A 32 0.64 16.27 -5.40
CA ASP A 32 0.37 15.55 -4.16
C ASP A 32 0.83 14.09 -4.25
N HIS A 33 2.01 13.79 -3.69
CA HIS A 33 2.58 12.44 -3.73
C HIS A 33 1.76 11.42 -2.93
N LEU A 34 1.17 11.81 -1.80
CA LEU A 34 0.42 10.88 -0.96
C LEU A 34 -0.88 10.46 -1.65
N LYS A 35 -1.59 11.42 -2.24
CA LYS A 35 -2.78 11.13 -3.05
C LYS A 35 -2.44 10.34 -4.31
N ALA A 36 -1.27 10.55 -4.92
CA ALA A 36 -0.81 9.77 -6.07
C ALA A 36 -0.62 8.27 -5.74
N TYR A 37 -0.01 7.93 -4.59
CA TYR A 37 0.01 6.53 -4.10
C TYR A 37 -1.40 5.98 -3.90
N GLY A 38 -2.30 6.80 -3.35
CA GLY A 38 -3.72 6.50 -3.20
C GLY A 38 -4.41 6.12 -4.52
N ILE A 39 -4.05 6.79 -5.62
CA ILE A 39 -4.60 6.46 -6.95
C ILE A 39 -4.10 5.13 -7.48
N ALA A 40 -2.84 4.78 -7.28
CA ALA A 40 -2.35 3.46 -7.64
C ALA A 40 -3.15 2.35 -6.91
N TYR A 41 -3.39 2.54 -5.60
CA TYR A 41 -4.24 1.63 -4.82
C TYR A 41 -5.69 1.62 -5.32
N TRP A 42 -6.28 2.79 -5.59
CA TRP A 42 -7.64 2.90 -6.11
C TRP A 42 -7.80 2.21 -7.47
N ALA A 43 -6.84 2.35 -8.38
CA ALA A 43 -6.86 1.69 -9.68
C ALA A 43 -6.87 0.16 -9.54
N LEU A 44 -5.99 -0.39 -8.68
CA LEU A 44 -5.99 -1.82 -8.35
C LEU A 44 -7.33 -2.28 -7.75
N LYS A 45 -7.96 -1.43 -6.92
CA LYS A 45 -9.28 -1.71 -6.33
C LYS A 45 -10.39 -1.75 -7.38
N GLN A 46 -10.25 -1.01 -8.48
CA GLN A 46 -11.14 -1.11 -9.65
C GLN A 46 -10.79 -2.29 -10.58
N GLY A 47 -9.79 -3.11 -10.24
CA GLY A 47 -9.32 -4.22 -11.07
C GLY A 47 -8.49 -3.77 -12.27
N GLN A 48 -7.95 -2.55 -12.24
CA GLN A 48 -7.02 -2.05 -13.25
C GLN A 48 -5.59 -2.37 -12.86
N ASN A 49 -4.77 -2.71 -13.84
CA ASN A 49 -3.34 -2.93 -13.65
C ASN A 49 -2.60 -1.59 -13.61
N VAL A 50 -1.53 -1.54 -12.81
CA VAL A 50 -0.64 -0.37 -12.67
C VAL A 50 0.79 -0.80 -12.95
N ASP A 51 1.46 -0.12 -13.88
CA ASP A 51 2.88 -0.29 -14.12
C ASP A 51 3.64 0.66 -13.17
N TRP A 52 4.42 0.11 -12.23
CA TRP A 52 5.27 0.89 -11.34
C TRP A 52 6.68 1.01 -11.93
N LEU A 53 7.06 2.23 -12.29
CA LEU A 53 8.32 2.54 -12.96
C LEU A 53 9.40 2.89 -11.92
N LEU A 54 10.09 1.87 -11.42
CA LEU A 54 11.12 1.98 -10.40
C LEU A 54 12.27 2.86 -10.85
N ASN A 55 12.65 3.82 -10.00
CA ASN A 55 13.68 4.85 -10.25
C ASN A 55 13.43 5.78 -11.45
N PHE A 56 12.37 5.58 -12.21
CA PHE A 56 11.96 6.52 -13.26
C PHE A 56 11.10 7.64 -12.65
N ARG A 57 11.57 8.89 -12.74
CA ARG A 57 10.89 10.08 -12.23
C ARG A 57 10.29 9.88 -10.81
N GLY A 58 11.14 9.44 -9.88
CA GLY A 58 10.75 9.25 -8.48
C GLY A 58 9.94 7.98 -8.17
N GLY A 59 9.86 7.03 -9.11
CA GLY A 59 9.05 5.81 -8.92
C GLY A 59 7.63 5.99 -9.46
N SER A 60 7.51 6.48 -10.70
CA SER A 60 6.23 6.90 -11.29
C SER A 60 5.26 5.74 -11.48
N PHE A 61 3.97 6.03 -11.50
CA PHE A 61 2.95 5.07 -11.87
C PHE A 61 2.46 5.32 -13.28
N MET A 62 2.22 4.26 -14.03
CA MET A 62 1.66 4.34 -15.36
C MET A 62 0.42 3.44 -15.44
N VAL A 63 -0.65 3.97 -15.99
CA VAL A 63 -1.97 3.32 -16.03
C VAL A 63 -2.59 3.47 -17.41
N ASN A 64 -3.49 2.57 -17.79
CA ASN A 64 -4.30 2.77 -18.98
C ASN A 64 -5.26 3.94 -18.76
N HIS A 65 -5.44 4.76 -19.79
CA HIS A 65 -6.41 5.84 -19.76
C HIS A 65 -7.82 5.28 -19.76
N ASP A 66 -8.61 5.75 -18.80
CA ASP A 66 -10.05 5.66 -18.76
C ASP A 66 -10.59 6.97 -18.17
N ASN A 67 -11.82 7.32 -18.52
CA ASN A 67 -12.46 8.55 -18.02
C ASN A 67 -12.60 8.53 -16.49
N SER A 68 -12.76 7.36 -15.88
CA SER A 68 -12.89 7.26 -14.42
C SER A 68 -11.61 7.64 -13.68
N ILE A 69 -10.46 7.12 -14.11
CA ILE A 69 -9.17 7.41 -13.48
C ILE A 69 -8.72 8.85 -13.73
N GLU A 70 -8.96 9.38 -14.94
CA GLU A 70 -8.68 10.78 -15.24
C GLU A 70 -9.51 11.72 -14.34
N TRP A 71 -10.78 11.40 -14.11
CA TRP A 71 -11.63 12.17 -13.22
C TRP A 71 -11.14 12.12 -11.77
N GLU A 72 -10.78 10.95 -11.26
CA GLU A 72 -10.23 10.81 -9.91
C GLU A 72 -8.91 11.57 -9.73
N LEU A 73 -8.00 11.52 -10.71
CA LEU A 73 -6.76 12.30 -10.70
C LEU A 73 -7.04 13.80 -10.57
N LYS A 74 -7.98 14.33 -11.36
CA LYS A 74 -8.39 15.74 -11.29
C LYS A 74 -9.04 16.08 -9.95
N LEU A 75 -9.97 15.25 -9.48
CA LEU A 75 -10.71 15.46 -8.23
C LEU A 75 -9.77 15.52 -7.02
N ARG A 76 -8.73 14.68 -7.02
CA ARG A 76 -7.74 14.60 -5.94
C ARG A 76 -6.56 15.56 -6.11
N GLY A 77 -6.56 16.36 -7.18
CA GLY A 77 -5.51 17.36 -7.43
C GLY A 77 -4.15 16.77 -7.82
N ILE A 78 -4.13 15.56 -8.38
CA ILE A 78 -2.90 14.84 -8.74
C ILE A 78 -2.47 15.24 -10.15
N TYR A 79 -1.19 15.54 -10.32
CA TYR A 79 -0.62 15.83 -11.62
C TYR A 79 -0.42 14.54 -12.42
N TYR A 80 -0.75 14.58 -13.70
CA TYR A 80 -0.60 13.47 -14.64
C TYR A 80 -0.32 13.98 -16.05
N GLU A 81 0.24 13.11 -16.88
CA GLU A 81 0.61 13.38 -18.27
C GLU A 81 -0.02 12.33 -19.19
N PHE A 82 -0.49 12.74 -20.37
CA PHE A 82 -0.89 11.81 -21.41
C PHE A 82 0.33 11.29 -22.15
N LEU A 83 0.40 9.97 -22.35
CA LEU A 83 1.46 9.34 -23.12
C LEU A 83 0.93 8.94 -24.50
N ASP A 84 1.59 9.45 -25.54
CA ASP A 84 1.47 8.90 -26.88
C ASP A 84 2.48 7.76 -27.10
N ALA A 85 2.42 7.12 -28.28
CA ALA A 85 3.30 6.00 -28.60
C ALA A 85 4.79 6.39 -28.65
N GLY A 86 5.11 7.65 -29.00
CA GLY A 86 6.48 8.15 -29.04
C GLY A 86 7.06 8.28 -27.64
N LEU A 87 6.36 9.02 -26.77
CA LEU A 87 6.73 9.19 -25.37
C LEU A 87 6.83 7.86 -24.64
N LEU A 88 5.89 6.93 -24.88
CA LEU A 88 5.94 5.61 -24.27
C LEU A 88 7.21 4.84 -24.65
N SER A 89 7.61 4.92 -25.93
CA SER A 89 8.83 4.28 -26.43
C SER A 89 10.09 4.90 -25.83
N GLU A 90 10.12 6.23 -25.67
CA GLU A 90 11.23 6.94 -25.02
C GLU A 90 11.36 6.58 -23.53
N ILE A 91 10.24 6.46 -22.82
CA ILE A 91 10.22 6.02 -21.42
C ILE A 91 10.79 4.60 -21.30
N PHE A 92 10.35 3.68 -22.15
CA PHE A 92 10.84 2.29 -22.10
C PHE A 92 12.33 2.18 -22.44
N ALA A 93 12.79 2.90 -23.47
CA ALA A 93 14.22 2.97 -23.78
C ALA A 93 15.02 3.55 -22.61
N THR A 94 14.53 4.61 -21.97
CA THR A 94 15.17 5.20 -20.79
C THR A 94 15.27 4.19 -19.65
N ILE A 95 14.22 3.41 -19.40
CA ILE A 95 14.21 2.39 -18.35
C ILE A 95 15.25 1.31 -18.65
N GLU A 96 15.29 0.79 -19.88
CA GLU A 96 16.22 -0.27 -20.30
C GLU A 96 17.69 0.18 -20.28
N GLU A 97 17.97 1.43 -20.62
CA GLU A 97 19.34 1.98 -20.70
C GLU A 97 19.92 2.37 -19.33
N ASN A 98 19.10 2.43 -18.28
CA ASN A 98 19.49 2.92 -16.95
C ASN A 98 19.22 1.88 -15.85
N ASN A 99 19.63 2.20 -14.61
CA ASN A 99 19.32 1.38 -13.43
C ASN A 99 17.88 1.61 -12.95
N MET A 100 16.93 1.32 -13.83
CA MET A 100 15.48 1.45 -13.64
C MET A 100 14.81 0.11 -13.94
N ASP A 101 13.56 -0.05 -13.51
CA ASP A 101 12.80 -1.28 -13.74
C ASP A 101 11.30 -0.99 -13.81
N MET A 102 10.53 -1.94 -14.33
CA MET A 102 9.07 -1.85 -14.41
C MET A 102 8.45 -3.07 -13.73
N VAL A 103 7.64 -2.81 -12.71
CA VAL A 103 6.91 -3.84 -11.98
C VAL A 103 5.43 -3.69 -12.24
N LEU A 104 4.81 -4.74 -12.79
CA LEU A 104 3.37 -4.80 -12.97
C LEU A 104 2.68 -5.12 -11.63
N LEU A 105 1.76 -4.25 -11.22
CA LEU A 105 0.91 -4.41 -10.06
C LEU A 105 -0.49 -4.83 -10.52
N GLU A 106 -0.97 -5.99 -10.05
CA GLU A 106 -2.27 -6.57 -10.44
C GLU A 106 -3.13 -6.97 -9.23
N LYS A 107 -2.56 -6.97 -8.02
CA LYS A 107 -3.23 -7.39 -6.79
C LYS A 107 -3.37 -6.21 -5.84
N LEU A 108 -4.58 -6.00 -5.35
CA LEU A 108 -4.85 -5.09 -4.24
C LEU A 108 -4.26 -5.67 -2.93
N PRO A 109 -3.28 -5.01 -2.28
CA PRO A 109 -2.70 -5.53 -1.05
C PRO A 109 -3.65 -5.32 0.13
N LYS A 110 -3.75 -6.31 1.02
CA LYS A 110 -4.38 -6.13 2.33
C LYS A 110 -3.36 -5.67 3.36
N ILE A 111 -3.58 -4.49 3.94
CA ILE A 111 -2.64 -3.84 4.85
C ILE A 111 -3.18 -3.90 6.28
N ALA A 112 -2.34 -4.32 7.22
CA ALA A 112 -2.59 -4.19 8.65
C ALA A 112 -1.61 -3.19 9.27
N VAL A 113 -2.09 -2.40 10.23
CA VAL A 113 -1.27 -1.53 11.07
C VAL A 113 -1.32 -2.05 12.50
N TYR A 114 -0.15 -2.43 13.03
CA TYR A 114 -0.02 -2.83 14.41
C TYR A 114 -0.10 -1.60 15.31
N SER A 115 -1.20 -1.44 16.04
CA SER A 115 -1.42 -0.28 16.91
C SER A 115 -2.35 -0.62 18.08
N PRO A 116 -2.09 -0.09 19.30
CA PRO A 116 -3.00 -0.28 20.43
C PRO A 116 -4.40 0.29 20.15
N PRO A 117 -5.48 -0.36 20.63
CA PRO A 117 -6.86 0.04 20.34
C PRO A 117 -7.23 1.43 20.88
N ASP A 118 -6.56 1.89 21.94
CA ASP A 118 -6.83 3.19 22.57
C ASP A 118 -6.02 4.35 21.95
N LYS A 119 -5.16 4.08 20.96
CA LYS A 119 -4.35 5.10 20.29
C LYS A 119 -5.22 5.87 19.29
N GLN A 120 -5.14 7.20 19.30
CA GLN A 120 -5.93 7.98 18.36
C GLN A 120 -5.30 7.92 16.96
N PRO A 121 -6.10 7.89 15.87
CA PRO A 121 -5.56 7.78 14.51
C PRO A 121 -4.61 8.90 14.08
N TRP A 122 -4.64 10.06 14.75
CA TRP A 122 -3.72 11.18 14.49
C TRP A 122 -2.41 11.11 15.28
N ASP A 123 -2.31 10.19 16.25
CA ASP A 123 -1.08 9.96 17.00
C ASP A 123 -0.10 9.06 16.24
N ASP A 124 -0.47 8.63 15.02
CA ASP A 124 0.32 7.77 14.16
C ASP A 124 0.38 8.35 12.74
N ALA A 125 1.59 8.76 12.35
CA ALA A 125 1.83 9.38 11.06
C ALA A 125 1.52 8.44 9.89
N VAL A 126 1.64 7.12 10.08
CA VAL A 126 1.37 6.15 9.01
C VAL A 126 -0.13 5.98 8.81
N THR A 127 -0.94 5.85 9.87
CA THR A 127 -2.40 5.80 9.71
C THR A 127 -2.94 7.11 9.15
N LEU A 128 -2.35 8.26 9.52
CA LEU A 128 -2.67 9.55 8.91
C LEU A 128 -2.35 9.56 7.41
N ALA A 129 -1.16 9.11 7.01
CA ALA A 129 -0.75 9.06 5.61
C ALA A 129 -1.65 8.13 4.78
N LEU A 130 -1.93 6.92 5.28
CA LEU A 130 -2.80 5.95 4.62
C LEU A 130 -4.23 6.50 4.49
N THR A 131 -4.77 7.08 5.57
CA THR A 131 -6.10 7.69 5.57
C THR A 131 -6.17 8.87 4.58
N TYR A 132 -5.14 9.73 4.58
CA TYR A 132 -5.06 10.85 3.65
C TYR A 132 -4.96 10.38 2.21
N ALA A 133 -4.18 9.33 1.93
CA ALA A 133 -4.10 8.69 0.63
C ALA A 133 -5.35 7.88 0.24
N GLU A 134 -6.31 7.69 1.15
CA GLU A 134 -7.50 6.84 0.97
C GLU A 134 -7.14 5.37 0.67
N ILE A 135 -6.09 4.86 1.33
CA ILE A 135 -5.69 3.45 1.29
C ILE A 135 -6.37 2.73 2.47
N ASP A 136 -7.08 1.64 2.19
CA ASP A 136 -7.73 0.86 3.25
C ASP A 136 -6.69 0.09 4.07
N TYR A 137 -6.86 0.08 5.39
CA TYR A 137 -6.06 -0.72 6.31
C TYR A 137 -6.91 -1.15 7.50
N ASP A 138 -6.53 -2.28 8.09
CA ASP A 138 -7.08 -2.72 9.37
C ASP A 138 -6.10 -2.41 10.51
N VAL A 139 -6.62 -2.16 11.71
CA VAL A 139 -5.81 -2.08 12.91
C VAL A 139 -5.79 -3.44 13.59
N VAL A 140 -4.59 -3.93 13.90
CA VAL A 140 -4.37 -5.18 14.64
C VAL A 140 -3.51 -4.92 15.86
N PHE A 141 -3.66 -5.72 16.91
CA PHE A 141 -2.78 -5.64 18.07
C PHE A 141 -2.44 -7.03 18.60
N ASP A 142 -2.06 -7.13 19.87
CA ASP A 142 -1.61 -8.38 20.52
C ASP A 142 -2.61 -9.53 20.36
N ASP A 143 -3.90 -9.25 20.55
CA ASP A 143 -4.97 -10.26 20.47
C ASP A 143 -5.05 -10.88 19.06
N GLU A 144 -5.08 -10.05 18.02
CA GLU A 144 -5.18 -10.48 16.62
C GLU A 144 -3.93 -11.26 16.17
N VAL A 145 -2.75 -10.79 16.58
CA VAL A 145 -1.48 -11.44 16.22
C VAL A 145 -1.37 -12.81 16.88
N LEU A 146 -1.76 -12.93 18.15
CA LEU A 146 -1.76 -14.22 18.86
C LEU A 146 -2.81 -15.19 18.33
N ALA A 147 -3.93 -14.67 17.80
CA ALA A 147 -4.96 -15.45 17.12
C ALA A 147 -4.63 -15.80 15.66
N GLU A 148 -3.39 -15.53 15.20
CA GLU A 148 -2.90 -15.85 13.86
C GLU A 148 -3.66 -15.16 12.72
N LYS A 149 -4.26 -14.00 12.98
CA LYS A 149 -4.99 -13.23 11.94
C LYS A 149 -4.07 -12.58 10.90
N LEU A 150 -2.76 -12.47 11.18
CA LEU A 150 -1.81 -11.86 10.24
C LEU A 150 -1.75 -12.56 8.87
N LYS A 151 -2.12 -13.85 8.80
CA LYS A 151 -2.19 -14.61 7.53
C LYS A 151 -3.20 -14.04 6.52
N ASP A 152 -4.14 -13.23 6.99
CA ASP A 152 -5.17 -12.61 6.14
C ASP A 152 -4.68 -11.31 5.47
N TYR A 153 -3.45 -10.87 5.80
CA TYR A 153 -2.86 -9.62 5.35
C TYR A 153 -1.58 -9.86 4.54
N ASP A 154 -1.40 -9.05 3.50
CA ASP A 154 -0.19 -9.07 2.67
C ASP A 154 0.94 -8.24 3.31
N TRP A 155 0.59 -7.14 3.98
CA TRP A 155 1.54 -6.21 4.58
C TRP A 155 1.18 -5.89 6.03
N LEU A 156 2.21 -5.75 6.88
CA LEU A 156 2.09 -5.30 8.26
C LEU A 156 2.99 -4.08 8.50
N HIS A 157 2.39 -2.96 8.90
CA HIS A 157 3.11 -1.87 9.52
C HIS A 157 3.26 -2.11 11.02
N LEU A 158 4.42 -1.80 11.59
CA LEU A 158 4.61 -1.75 13.04
C LEU A 158 5.65 -0.70 13.40
N HIS A 159 5.60 -0.19 14.62
CA HIS A 159 6.64 0.70 15.12
C HIS A 159 7.67 -0.09 15.93
N HIS A 160 8.96 0.16 15.72
CA HIS A 160 10.01 -0.54 16.47
C HIS A 160 9.90 -0.28 17.98
N GLU A 161 9.40 0.89 18.40
CA GLU A 161 9.14 1.19 19.81
C GLU A 161 8.12 0.28 20.49
N ASP A 162 7.22 -0.37 19.74
CA ASP A 162 6.24 -1.29 20.33
C ASP A 162 6.92 -2.51 20.97
N PHE A 163 8.13 -2.82 20.49
CA PHE A 163 8.95 -3.95 20.92
C PHE A 163 10.17 -3.53 21.75
N THR A 164 10.46 -2.22 21.89
CA THR A 164 11.60 -1.73 22.67
C THR A 164 11.18 -0.77 23.78
N GLY A 165 11.40 -1.16 25.04
CA GLY A 165 11.21 -0.24 26.17
C GLY A 165 9.74 0.13 26.39
N GLN A 166 8.89 -0.90 26.53
CA GLN A 166 7.42 -0.87 26.64
C GLN A 166 6.88 0.21 27.59
N TYR A 167 7.69 0.58 28.59
CA TYR A 167 7.38 1.65 29.53
C TYR A 167 8.33 2.87 29.38
N GLY A 168 9.55 2.68 28.87
CA GLY A 168 10.67 3.61 28.99
C GLY A 168 10.52 4.97 28.30
N LYS A 169 9.95 5.05 27.09
CA LYS A 169 9.87 6.31 26.31
C LYS A 169 9.11 7.42 27.07
N PHE A 170 8.06 7.03 27.79
CA PHE A 170 7.18 7.98 28.48
C PHE A 170 7.28 7.91 30.01
N TYR A 171 7.89 6.88 30.60
CA TYR A 171 7.96 6.71 32.05
C TYR A 171 8.55 7.93 32.76
N LYS A 172 9.72 8.41 32.33
CA LYS A 172 10.46 9.50 32.99
C LYS A 172 9.60 10.76 33.18
N ASN A 173 8.84 11.12 32.14
CA ASN A 173 8.07 12.37 32.11
C ASN A 173 6.60 12.17 32.54
N TYR A 174 6.05 10.97 32.40
CA TYR A 174 4.60 10.73 32.47
C TYR A 174 4.17 9.55 33.36
N HIS A 175 5.06 8.92 34.13
CA HIS A 175 4.71 7.79 35.03
C HIS A 175 3.53 8.09 35.99
N ASN A 176 3.31 9.36 36.35
CA ASN A 176 2.19 9.76 37.21
C ASN A 176 0.91 10.15 36.46
N ALA A 177 0.95 10.27 35.13
CA ALA A 177 -0.20 10.64 34.33
C ALA A 177 -1.24 9.51 34.30
N GLY A 178 -2.52 9.87 34.37
CA GLY A 178 -3.61 8.89 34.40
C GLY A 178 -3.66 8.01 33.14
N TRP A 179 -3.44 8.60 31.97
CA TRP A 179 -3.39 7.88 30.70
C TRP A 179 -2.27 6.83 30.68
N TYR A 180 -1.11 7.15 31.26
CA TYR A 180 0.05 6.25 31.28
C TYR A 180 -0.21 5.06 32.20
N LYS A 181 -0.73 5.31 33.42
CA LYS A 181 -1.12 4.26 34.36
C LYS A 181 -2.20 3.34 33.78
N ASN A 182 -3.19 3.92 33.09
CA ASN A 182 -4.24 3.15 32.42
C ASN A 182 -3.65 2.26 31.33
N MET A 183 -2.75 2.79 30.49
CA MET A 183 -2.04 2.02 29.47
C MET A 183 -1.25 0.86 30.08
N GLU A 184 -0.50 1.10 31.18
CA GLU A 184 0.22 0.03 31.90
C GLU A 184 -0.74 -1.06 32.40
N ILE A 185 -1.86 -0.68 33.00
CA ILE A 185 -2.89 -1.60 33.48
C ILE A 185 -3.46 -2.43 32.32
N GLN A 186 -3.80 -1.80 31.19
CA GLN A 186 -4.34 -2.50 30.02
C GLN A 186 -3.33 -3.49 29.44
N PHE A 187 -2.06 -3.10 29.30
CA PHE A 187 -1.04 -4.02 28.79
C PHE A 187 -0.81 -5.21 29.73
N GLN A 188 -0.78 -4.98 31.05
CA GLN A 188 -0.68 -6.07 32.03
C GLN A 188 -1.92 -6.98 31.99
N ALA A 189 -3.12 -6.41 31.87
CA ALA A 189 -4.35 -7.18 31.71
C ALA A 189 -4.32 -8.06 30.46
N THR A 190 -3.86 -7.53 29.32
CA THR A 190 -3.68 -8.31 28.08
C THR A 190 -2.65 -9.42 28.25
N ALA A 191 -1.52 -9.16 28.91
CA ALA A 191 -0.53 -10.19 29.18
C ALA A 191 -1.12 -11.34 30.01
N HIS A 192 -1.82 -11.02 31.11
CA HIS A 192 -2.47 -12.01 31.96
C HIS A 192 -3.61 -12.76 31.25
N LYS A 193 -4.41 -12.07 30.41
CA LYS A 193 -5.46 -12.67 29.59
C LYS A 193 -4.91 -13.80 28.71
N HIS A 194 -3.69 -13.65 28.19
CA HIS A 194 -3.01 -14.66 27.37
C HIS A 194 -2.07 -15.58 28.15
N GLY A 195 -2.10 -15.54 29.49
CA GLY A 195 -1.35 -16.44 30.36
C GLY A 195 0.13 -16.08 30.55
N PHE A 196 0.54 -14.84 30.27
CA PHE A 196 1.89 -14.35 30.52
C PHE A 196 1.99 -13.65 31.88
N ASN A 197 3.16 -13.75 32.52
CA ASN A 197 3.40 -13.09 33.82
C ASN A 197 3.80 -11.62 33.64
N THR A 198 4.34 -11.27 32.47
CA THR A 198 4.79 -9.91 32.17
C THR A 198 4.45 -9.51 30.73
N VAL A 199 4.29 -8.20 30.50
CA VAL A 199 4.13 -7.63 29.15
C VAL A 199 5.33 -7.93 28.26
N HIS A 200 6.53 -8.00 28.81
CA HIS A 200 7.72 -8.34 28.04
C HIS A 200 7.66 -9.77 27.47
N GLU A 201 7.17 -10.75 28.25
CA GLU A 201 6.96 -12.11 27.77
C GLU A 201 5.90 -12.18 26.66
N LEU A 202 4.79 -11.44 26.83
CA LEU A 202 3.76 -11.29 25.80
C LEU A 202 4.36 -10.72 24.51
N LYS A 203 5.04 -9.56 24.58
CA LYS A 203 5.63 -8.90 23.40
C LYS A 203 6.70 -9.76 22.72
N LYS A 204 7.47 -10.53 23.48
CA LYS A 204 8.38 -11.54 22.91
C LYS A 204 7.62 -12.58 22.08
N LYS A 205 6.48 -13.07 22.56
CA LYS A 205 5.66 -14.03 21.81
C LYS A 205 5.05 -13.39 20.56
N VAL A 206 4.56 -12.16 20.65
CA VAL A 206 4.03 -11.39 19.51
C VAL A 206 5.10 -11.18 18.45
N ALA A 207 6.31 -10.78 18.83
CA ALA A 207 7.45 -10.64 17.91
C ALA A 207 7.80 -11.97 17.21
N LEU A 208 7.72 -13.10 17.92
CA LEU A 208 7.91 -14.42 17.31
C LEU A 208 6.80 -14.76 16.30
N LYS A 209 5.54 -14.41 16.58
CA LYS A 209 4.43 -14.59 15.63
C LYS A 209 4.58 -13.70 14.39
N ILE A 210 5.04 -12.46 14.57
CA ILE A 210 5.36 -11.56 13.45
C ILE A 210 6.52 -12.12 12.62
N LYS A 211 7.55 -12.69 13.27
CA LYS A 211 8.62 -13.40 12.56
C LYS A 211 8.08 -14.60 11.76
N GLU A 212 7.18 -15.40 12.32
CA GLU A 212 6.52 -16.50 11.61
C GLU A 212 5.76 -15.99 10.37
N TYR A 213 5.04 -14.86 10.50
CA TYR A 213 4.36 -14.19 9.38
C TYR A 213 5.32 -13.83 8.24
N VAL A 214 6.47 -13.22 8.54
CA VAL A 214 7.49 -12.87 7.52
C VAL A 214 8.06 -14.10 6.84
N VAL A 215 8.38 -15.15 7.62
CA VAL A 215 8.92 -16.41 7.09
C VAL A 215 7.93 -17.07 6.11
N ASN A 216 6.63 -16.86 6.32
CA ASN A 216 5.56 -17.36 5.44
C ASN A 216 5.24 -16.43 4.26
N GLY A 217 6.07 -15.41 4.00
CA GLY A 217 5.94 -14.52 2.84
C GLY A 217 5.22 -13.20 3.10
N GLY A 218 4.89 -12.89 4.36
CA GLY A 218 4.35 -11.60 4.75
C GLY A 218 5.38 -10.47 4.67
N PHE A 219 4.93 -9.26 4.28
CA PHE A 219 5.79 -8.09 4.19
C PHE A 219 5.67 -7.21 5.43
N ILE A 220 6.79 -6.66 5.90
CA ILE A 220 6.82 -5.69 7.01
C ILE A 220 7.46 -4.40 6.54
N PHE A 221 6.91 -3.29 6.99
CA PHE A 221 7.54 -1.97 6.93
C PHE A 221 7.42 -1.30 8.30
N ALA A 222 8.52 -0.73 8.79
CA ALA A 222 8.65 -0.21 10.16
C ALA A 222 9.54 1.03 10.18
#